data_AF-A0A225UEH7-F1
#
_entry.id   AF-A0A225UEH7-F1
#
_cell.length_a   1.000
_cell.length_b   1.000
_cell.length_c   1.000
_cell.angle_alpha   90.00
_cell.angle_beta   90.00
_cell.angle_gamma   90.00
#
_symmetry.space_group_name_H-M   'P 1'
#
loop_
_entity.id
_entity.type
_entity.pdbx_description
1 polymer ?
#
loop_
_entity_poly.entity_id
_entity_poly.type
_entity_poly.pdbx_seq_one_letter_code
_entity_poly.pdbx_strand_id
1 'polypeptide(L)'
;QARATVVKAFERFLAAESTNMEHARALIAVDPDRAGCNLVTFMDKFDVYLAFHAGARGQPLSRHSAAQYFRQVKCWLLDEYPVQGGSVERQLLSLGRTLA
;
A
#
# COMPACT_ATOMS: atom_id res chain seq x y z
N GLN A 1 -9.25 4.24 -15.43
CA GLN A 1 -8.61 2.97 -15.86
C GLN A 1 -7.44 2.55 -14.96
N ALA A 2 -6.51 3.44 -14.60
CA ALA A 2 -5.36 3.13 -13.75
C ALA A 2 -5.73 2.71 -12.30
N ARG A 3 -6.66 3.41 -11.63
CA ARG A 3 -7.08 3.11 -10.25
C ARG A 3 -7.60 1.68 -10.07
N ALA A 4 -8.42 1.17 -10.99
CA ALA A 4 -8.96 -0.19 -10.91
C ALA A 4 -7.87 -1.27 -10.98
N THR A 5 -6.83 -1.06 -11.80
CA THR A 5 -5.69 -1.98 -11.91
C THR A 5 -4.87 -2.00 -10.62
N VAL A 6 -4.68 -0.83 -10.03
CA VAL A 6 -3.89 -0.62 -8.80
C VAL A 6 -4.59 -1.24 -7.60
N VAL A 7 -5.90 -1.00 -7.45
CA VAL A 7 -6.71 -1.63 -6.39
C VAL A 7 -6.67 -3.15 -6.52
N LYS A 8 -6.82 -3.70 -7.74
CA LYS A 8 -6.70 -5.15 -7.97
C LYS A 8 -5.32 -5.70 -7.63
N ALA A 9 -4.25 -4.95 -7.86
CA ALA A 9 -2.91 -5.37 -7.47
C ALA A 9 -2.76 -5.41 -5.95
N PHE A 10 -3.30 -4.41 -5.26
CA PHE A 10 -3.33 -4.38 -3.79
C PHE A 10 -4.19 -5.51 -3.21
N GLU A 11 -5.35 -5.81 -3.79
CA GLU A 11 -6.19 -6.94 -3.39
C GLU A 11 -5.48 -8.30 -3.53
N ARG A 12 -4.70 -8.50 -4.62
CA ARG A 12 -3.88 -9.71 -4.80
C ARG A 12 -2.79 -9.82 -3.74
N PHE A 13 -2.18 -8.69 -3.37
CA PHE A 13 -1.23 -8.64 -2.26
C PHE A 13 -1.90 -9.06 -0.95
N LEU A 14 -3.06 -8.49 -0.62
CA LEU A 14 -3.80 -8.84 0.60
C LEU A 14 -4.15 -10.33 0.61
N ALA A 15 -4.61 -10.87 -0.51
CA ALA A 15 -4.89 -12.30 -0.63
C ALA A 15 -3.64 -13.17 -0.41
N ALA A 16 -2.46 -12.74 -0.89
CA ALA A 16 -1.19 -13.43 -0.64
C ALA A 16 -0.78 -13.41 0.85
N GLU A 17 -1.18 -12.39 1.59
CA GLU A 17 -1.01 -12.28 3.05
C GLU A 17 -2.14 -12.97 3.85
N SER A 18 -3.01 -13.75 3.20
CA SER A 18 -4.20 -14.36 3.82
C SER A 18 -5.16 -13.34 4.46
N THR A 19 -5.22 -12.14 3.90
CA THR A 19 -6.11 -11.05 4.36
C THR A 19 -6.94 -10.51 3.20
N ASN A 20 -7.76 -9.48 3.45
CA ASN A 20 -8.61 -8.86 2.46
C ASN A 20 -8.83 -7.37 2.75
N MET A 21 -9.48 -6.68 1.81
CA MET A 21 -9.71 -5.24 1.90
C MET A 21 -10.56 -4.82 3.10
N GLU A 22 -11.50 -5.66 3.52
CA GLU A 22 -12.35 -5.39 4.68
C GLU A 22 -11.54 -5.41 5.97
N HIS A 23 -10.69 -6.43 6.14
CA HIS A 23 -9.82 -6.54 7.30
C HIS A 23 -8.77 -5.42 7.35
N ALA A 24 -8.19 -5.05 6.20
CA ALA A 24 -7.27 -3.91 6.11
C ALA A 24 -7.96 -2.60 6.51
N ARG A 25 -9.20 -2.36 6.04
CA ARG A 25 -10.02 -1.22 6.45
C ARG A 25 -10.31 -1.21 7.94
N ALA A 26 -10.68 -2.35 8.50
CA ALA A 26 -10.95 -2.49 9.93
C ALA A 26 -9.71 -2.13 10.76
N LEU A 27 -8.52 -2.61 10.38
CA LEU A 27 -7.26 -2.28 11.05
C LEU A 27 -6.93 -0.77 11.00
N ILE A 28 -7.34 -0.08 9.94
CA ILE A 28 -7.13 1.37 9.80
C ILE A 28 -8.20 2.17 10.56
N ALA A 29 -9.43 1.65 10.67
CA ALA A 29 -10.56 2.34 11.27
C ALA A 29 -10.69 2.17 12.80
N VAL A 30 -10.24 1.04 13.35
CA VAL A 30 -10.44 0.68 14.76
C VAL A 30 -9.60 1.53 15.72
N ASP A 31 -8.40 1.93 15.29
CA ASP A 31 -7.46 2.67 16.13
C ASP A 31 -6.80 3.80 15.31
N PRO A 32 -7.27 5.06 15.44
CA PRO A 32 -6.70 6.21 14.75
C PRO A 32 -5.22 6.46 15.04
N ASP A 33 -4.75 6.10 16.25
CA ASP A 33 -3.36 6.28 16.66
C ASP A 33 -2.44 5.23 15.99
N ARG A 34 -2.98 4.04 15.70
CA ARG A 34 -2.28 2.98 14.96
C ARG A 34 -2.56 2.99 13.45
N ALA A 35 -3.55 3.75 12.98
CA ALA A 35 -3.93 3.80 11.57
C ALA A 35 -2.73 4.08 10.66
N GLY A 36 -1.88 5.04 11.06
CA GLY A 36 -0.66 5.36 10.33
C GLY A 36 0.39 4.25 10.35
N CYS A 37 0.62 3.61 11.50
CA CYS A 37 1.50 2.44 11.60
C CYS A 37 1.02 1.26 10.72
N ASN A 38 -0.29 1.02 10.71
CA ASN A 38 -0.89 -0.05 9.91
C ASN A 38 -0.76 0.24 8.41
N LEU A 39 -0.98 1.48 7.99
CA LEU A 39 -0.77 1.90 6.60
C LEU A 39 0.69 1.77 6.17
N VAL A 40 1.65 2.20 7.01
CA VAL A 40 3.08 1.98 6.76
C VAL A 40 3.38 0.49 6.61
N THR A 41 2.87 -0.35 7.51
CA THR A 41 3.08 -1.80 7.47
C THR A 41 2.55 -2.42 6.18
N PHE A 42 1.35 -2.03 5.73
CA PHE A 42 0.80 -2.49 4.46
C PHE A 42 1.67 -2.05 3.28
N MET A 43 2.16 -0.82 3.28
CA MET A 43 3.03 -0.33 2.23
C MET A 43 4.36 -1.07 2.16
N ASP A 44 4.96 -1.45 3.29
CA ASP A 44 6.22 -2.21 3.34
C ASP A 44 6.07 -3.58 2.74
N LYS A 45 5.03 -4.29 3.19
CA LYS A 45 4.73 -5.62 2.68
C LYS A 45 4.34 -5.57 1.20
N PHE A 46 3.65 -4.51 0.78
CA PHE A 46 3.31 -4.32 -0.62
C PHE A 46 4.54 -4.08 -1.49
N ASP A 47 5.54 -3.31 -1.04
CA ASP A 47 6.80 -3.11 -1.77
C ASP A 47 7.56 -4.44 -1.96
N VAL A 48 7.64 -5.25 -0.90
CA VAL A 48 8.18 -6.61 -0.96
C VAL A 48 7.38 -7.47 -1.94
N TYR A 49 6.05 -7.43 -1.89
CA TYR A 49 5.19 -8.15 -2.83
C TYR A 49 5.43 -7.74 -4.28
N LEU A 50 5.61 -6.45 -4.56
CA LEU A 50 5.91 -5.96 -5.91
C LEU A 50 7.28 -6.45 -6.41
N ALA A 51 8.27 -6.54 -5.53
CA ALA A 51 9.62 -7.00 -5.86
C ALA A 51 9.64 -8.49 -6.25
N PHE A 52 8.77 -9.32 -5.68
CA PHE A 52 8.88 -10.78 -5.82
C PHE A 52 7.69 -11.46 -6.50
N HIS A 53 6.49 -10.88 -6.49
CA HIS A 53 5.26 -11.64 -6.76
C HIS A 53 4.27 -10.99 -7.73
N ALA A 54 4.41 -9.69 -8.04
CA ALA A 54 3.37 -8.95 -8.75
C ALA A 54 3.38 -9.06 -10.29
N GLY A 55 4.39 -9.67 -10.91
CA GLY A 55 4.45 -9.85 -12.35
C GLY A 55 3.69 -11.09 -12.84
N ALA A 56 3.61 -11.23 -14.16
CA ALA A 56 2.92 -12.35 -14.79
C ALA A 56 3.53 -13.69 -14.35
N ARG A 57 2.68 -14.63 -13.91
CA ARG A 57 3.09 -15.96 -13.42
C ARG A 57 4.07 -15.91 -12.23
N GLY A 58 4.00 -14.87 -11.40
CA GLY A 58 4.87 -14.71 -10.23
C GLY A 58 6.29 -14.26 -10.57
N GLN A 59 6.53 -13.75 -11.79
CA GLN A 59 7.78 -13.10 -12.13
C GLN A 59 7.92 -11.76 -11.41
N PRO A 60 9.13 -11.34 -11.01
CA PRO A 60 9.40 -9.99 -10.53
C PRO A 60 8.96 -8.92 -11.53
N LEU A 61 8.40 -7.82 -11.04
CA LEU A 61 8.18 -6.64 -11.89
C LEU A 61 9.51 -5.97 -12.21
N SER A 62 9.55 -5.25 -13.34
CA SER A 62 10.65 -4.30 -13.57
C SER A 62 10.66 -3.25 -12.45
N ARG A 63 11.84 -2.75 -12.10
CA ARG A 63 11.99 -1.70 -11.07
C ARG A 63 11.09 -0.48 -11.34
N HIS A 64 11.00 -0.07 -12.60
CA HIS A 64 10.13 1.06 -13.01
C HIS A 64 8.65 0.74 -12.80
N SER A 65 8.22 -0.47 -13.15
CA SER A 65 6.84 -0.91 -12.96
C SER A 65 6.51 -1.02 -11.47
N ALA A 66 7.36 -1.63 -10.66
CA ALA A 66 7.18 -1.73 -9.21
C ALA A 66 7.04 -0.34 -8.57
N ALA A 67 7.96 0.58 -8.87
CA ALA A 67 7.89 1.95 -8.38
C ALA A 67 6.59 2.67 -8.80
N GLN A 68 6.12 2.44 -10.02
CA GLN A 68 4.87 3.01 -10.52
C GLN A 68 3.64 2.45 -9.79
N TYR A 69 3.59 1.13 -9.54
CA TYR A 69 2.51 0.50 -8.77
C TYR A 69 2.50 1.00 -7.33
N PHE A 70 3.66 1.06 -6.69
CA PHE A 70 3.81 1.58 -5.33
C PHE A 70 3.31 3.02 -5.23
N ARG A 71 3.74 3.90 -6.14
CA ARG A 71 3.30 5.30 -6.16
C ARG A 71 1.79 5.42 -6.30
N GLN A 72 1.18 4.65 -7.20
CA GLN A 72 -0.26 4.70 -7.43
C GLN A 72 -1.07 4.16 -6.25
N VAL A 73 -0.65 3.06 -5.62
CA VAL A 73 -1.31 2.55 -4.40
C VAL A 73 -1.20 3.58 -3.27
N LYS A 74 -0.02 4.18 -3.09
CA LYS A 74 0.17 5.22 -2.08
C LYS A 74 -0.77 6.40 -2.28
N CYS A 75 -0.84 6.95 -3.50
CA CYS A 75 -1.77 8.05 -3.80
C CYS A 75 -3.22 7.65 -3.52
N TRP A 76 -3.63 6.46 -3.97
CA TRP A 76 -4.98 5.96 -3.72
C TRP A 76 -5.30 5.80 -2.22
N LEU A 77 -4.39 5.26 -1.41
CA LEU A 77 -4.59 5.12 0.03
C LEU A 77 -4.73 6.48 0.73
N LEU A 78 -3.93 7.47 0.33
CA LEU A 78 -4.05 8.83 0.88
C LEU A 78 -5.38 9.49 0.49
N ASP A 79 -5.88 9.23 -0.73
CA ASP A 79 -7.19 9.70 -1.18
C ASP A 79 -8.36 9.02 -0.43
N GLU A 80 -8.24 7.73 -0.09
CA GLU A 80 -9.27 6.99 0.65
C GLU A 80 -9.34 7.37 2.13
N TYR A 81 -8.20 7.75 2.72
CA TYR A 81 -8.08 8.03 4.14
C TYR A 81 -7.58 9.47 4.37
N PRO A 82 -8.31 10.51 3.93
CA PRO A 82 -7.80 11.89 3.98
C PRO A 82 -7.60 12.39 5.42
N VAL A 83 -8.45 11.96 6.36
CA VAL A 83 -8.35 12.34 7.79
C VAL A 83 -7.14 11.69 8.45
N GLN A 84 -6.85 10.43 8.11
CA GLN A 84 -5.69 9.69 8.59
C GLN A 84 -4.42 10.06 7.80
N GLY A 85 -4.57 10.57 6.57
CA GLY A 85 -3.51 10.84 5.60
C GLY A 85 -2.48 11.84 6.10
N GLY A 86 -2.90 12.88 6.83
CA GLY A 86 -1.99 13.85 7.44
C GLY A 86 -1.17 13.28 8.63
N SER A 87 -1.59 12.17 9.23
CA SER A 87 -0.83 11.43 10.26
C SER A 87 0.11 10.41 9.60
N VAL A 88 -0.41 9.68 8.60
CA VAL A 88 0.32 8.70 7.80
C VAL A 88 1.48 9.35 7.05
N GLU A 89 1.27 10.51 6.42
CA GLU A 89 2.29 11.24 5.69
C GLU A 89 3.40 11.72 6.64
N ARG A 90 3.04 12.23 7.82
CA ARG A 90 4.02 12.58 8.87
C ARG A 90 4.83 11.38 9.35
N GLN A 91 4.21 10.21 9.50
CA GLN A 91 4.95 8.99 9.88
C GLN A 91 5.83 8.46 8.75
N LEU A 92 5.36 8.47 7.49
CA LEU A 92 6.17 8.12 6.33
C LEU A 92 7.39 9.05 6.18
N LEU A 93 7.19 10.36 6.39
CA LEU A 93 8.25 11.36 6.40
C LEU A 93 9.22 11.15 7.59
N SER A 94 8.70 10.85 8.79
CA SER A 94 9.50 10.57 9.99
C SER A 94 10.35 9.30 9.86
N LEU A 95 9.92 8.32 9.07
CA LEU A 95 10.66 7.09 8.81
C LEU A 95 11.77 7.26 7.75
N GLY A 96 12.06 8.49 7.31
CA GLY A 96 13.09 8.76 6.32
C GLY A 96 12.75 8.24 4.92
N ARG A 97 11.50 7.84 4.67
CA ARG A 97 11.04 7.46 3.34
C ARG A 97 10.63 8.70 2.58
N THR A 98 11.65 9.47 2.22
CA THR A 98 11.50 10.68 1.43
C THR A 98 10.82 10.35 0.11
N LEU A 99 9.86 11.21 -0.25
CA LEU A 99 9.31 11.32 -1.59
C LEU A 99 10.46 11.46 -2.61
N ALA A 100 10.79 10.38 -3.30
CA ALA A 100 11.50 10.42 -4.58
C ALA A 100 10.59 9.79 -5.64
#